data_AF-A0A2G8LE97-F1
#
_entry.id   AF-A0A2G8LE97-F1
#
_cell.length_a   1.000
_cell.length_b   1.000
_cell.length_c   1.000
_cell.angle_alpha   90.00
_cell.angle_beta   90.00
_cell.angle_gamma   90.00
#
_symmetry.space_group_name_H-M   'P 1'
#
loop_
_entity.id
_entity.type
_entity.pdbx_description
1 polymer ?
#
loop_
_entity_poly.entity_id
_entity_poly.type
_entity_poly.pdbx_seq_one_letter_code
_entity_poly.pdbx_strand_id
1 'polypeptide(L)'
;RDQMIAAQEMFRQSNKVTRPEKALILGFMAGARDNPCPQQGDIVTIRLSENTEMVPKGDRANLPQAMLADTFFEMNYATGEWRRYKKYKPIQAL
;
A
#
# COMPACT_ATOMS: atom_id res chain seq x y z
N ARG A 1 -20.99 -1.27 2.62
CA ARG A 1 -20.88 0.08 3.23
C ARG A 1 -19.52 0.28 3.88
N ASP A 2 -19.00 -0.72 4.60
CA ASP A 2 -17.77 -0.61 5.39
C ASP A 2 -16.48 -0.52 4.53
N GLN A 3 -16.47 -1.16 3.37
CA GLN A 3 -15.34 -1.09 2.44
C GLN A 3 -15.06 0.33 1.92
N MET A 4 -16.10 1.13 1.70
CA MET A 4 -15.95 2.51 1.23
C MET A 4 -15.35 3.42 2.31
N ILE A 5 -15.75 3.21 3.57
CA ILE A 5 -15.18 3.94 4.73
C ILE A 5 -13.72 3.54 4.91
N ALA A 6 -13.41 2.25 4.84
CA ALA A 6 -12.04 1.76 4.91
C ALA A 6 -11.15 2.35 3.79
N ALA A 7 -11.67 2.49 2.57
CA ALA A 7 -10.97 3.14 1.47
C ALA A 7 -10.74 4.64 1.73
N GLN A 8 -11.73 5.36 2.25
CA GLN A 8 -11.58 6.78 2.60
C GLN A 8 -10.51 7.01 3.67
N GLU A 9 -10.52 6.21 4.74
CA GLU A 9 -9.49 6.26 5.79
C GLU A 9 -8.10 5.93 5.24
N MET A 10 -8.02 4.92 4.38
CA MET A 10 -6.78 4.55 3.69
C MET A 10 -6.22 5.71 2.87
N PHE A 11 -7.06 6.39 2.07
CA PHE A 11 -6.63 7.52 1.26
C PHE A 11 -6.23 8.74 2.07
N ARG A 12 -6.84 8.96 3.25
CA ARG A 12 -6.44 10.05 4.16
C ARG A 12 -5.01 9.86 4.68
N GLN A 13 -4.56 8.62 4.85
CA GLN A 13 -3.21 8.28 5.33
C GLN A 13 -2.19 8.10 4.20
N SER A 14 -2.64 8.18 2.94
CA SER A 14 -1.83 7.93 1.75
C SER A 14 -1.21 9.23 1.23
N ASN A 15 0.09 9.23 0.93
CA ASN A 15 0.81 10.39 0.37
C ASN A 15 1.42 10.13 -1.02
N LYS A 16 1.22 8.93 -1.59
CA LYS A 16 1.72 8.58 -2.94
C LYS A 16 0.63 8.19 -3.95
N VAL A 17 -0.65 8.16 -3.55
CA VAL A 17 -1.75 7.72 -4.42
C VAL A 17 -2.35 8.86 -5.22
N THR A 18 -2.34 8.71 -6.54
CA THR A 18 -2.93 9.64 -7.51
C THR A 18 -4.45 9.46 -7.63
N ARG A 19 -5.14 10.40 -8.29
CA ARG A 19 -6.60 10.29 -8.53
C ARG A 19 -6.98 9.05 -9.37
N PRO A 20 -6.28 8.72 -10.47
CA PRO A 20 -6.57 7.49 -11.23
C PRO A 20 -6.38 6.21 -10.39
N GLU A 21 -5.33 6.16 -9.57
CA GLU A 21 -5.08 5.00 -8.69
C GLU A 21 -6.15 4.85 -7.60
N LYS A 22 -6.67 5.96 -7.06
CA LYS A 22 -7.82 5.92 -6.13
C LYS A 22 -9.06 5.35 -6.83
N ALA A 23 -9.34 5.78 -8.05
CA ALA A 23 -10.47 5.26 -8.83
C ALA A 23 -10.31 3.76 -9.10
N LEU A 24 -9.08 3.32 -9.38
CA LEU A 24 -8.76 1.91 -9.60
C LEU A 24 -9.01 1.06 -8.35
N ILE A 25 -8.50 1.50 -7.19
CA ILE A 25 -8.74 0.83 -5.90
C ILE A 25 -10.24 0.75 -5.59
N LEU A 26 -10.96 1.86 -5.76
CA LEU A 26 -12.41 1.89 -5.50
C LEU A 26 -13.18 0.97 -6.44
N GLY A 27 -12.85 0.96 -7.74
CA GLY A 27 -13.45 0.06 -8.72
C GLY A 27 -13.23 -1.40 -8.34
N PHE A 28 -12.00 -1.77 -8.01
CA PHE A 28 -11.66 -3.13 -7.58
C PHE A 28 -12.42 -3.55 -6.31
N MET A 29 -12.44 -2.70 -5.28
CA MET A 29 -13.17 -2.96 -4.03
C MET A 29 -14.69 -3.01 -4.25
N ALA A 30 -15.22 -2.30 -5.25
CA ALA A 30 -16.61 -2.39 -5.68
C ALA A 30 -16.93 -3.65 -6.51
N GLY A 31 -15.92 -4.47 -6.83
CA GLY A 31 -16.09 -5.73 -7.56
C GLY A 31 -15.72 -5.67 -9.04
N ALA A 32 -15.13 -4.58 -9.55
CA ALA A 32 -14.62 -4.53 -10.91
C ALA A 32 -13.43 -5.49 -11.07
N ARG A 33 -13.50 -6.38 -12.07
CA ARG A 33 -12.48 -7.40 -12.35
C ARG A 33 -11.84 -7.30 -13.73
N ASP A 34 -12.23 -6.30 -14.51
CA ASP A 34 -11.54 -5.98 -15.76
C ASP A 34 -10.19 -5.34 -15.43
N ASN A 35 -9.11 -6.10 -15.64
CA ASN A 35 -7.75 -5.62 -15.42
C ASN A 35 -7.41 -4.56 -16.48
N PRO A 36 -7.12 -3.30 -16.10
CA PRO A 36 -6.77 -2.26 -17.08
C PRO A 36 -5.37 -2.47 -17.70
N CYS A 37 -4.53 -3.31 -17.09
CA CYS A 37 -3.15 -3.55 -17.50
C CYS A 37 -2.87 -5.06 -17.64
N PRO A 38 -3.61 -5.82 -18.48
CA PRO A 38 -3.47 -7.28 -18.56
C PRO A 38 -2.06 -7.71 -19.00
N GLN A 39 -1.36 -6.85 -19.74
CA GLN A 39 0.03 -7.02 -20.16
C GLN A 39 1.01 -7.13 -18.98
N GLN A 40 0.65 -6.61 -17.80
CA GLN A 40 1.48 -6.57 -16.59
C GLN A 40 1.17 -7.71 -15.61
N GLY A 41 0.29 -8.63 -16.01
CA GLY A 41 -0.19 -9.74 -15.17
C GLY A 41 -1.41 -9.37 -14.32
N ASP A 42 -1.94 -10.36 -13.61
CA ASP A 42 -3.19 -10.24 -12.84
C ASP A 42 -3.03 -9.45 -11.53
N ILE A 43 -1.79 -9.20 -11.10
CA ILE A 43 -1.50 -8.53 -9.84
C ILE A 43 -1.06 -7.10 -10.10
N VAL A 44 -1.84 -6.15 -9.58
CA VAL A 44 -1.52 -4.72 -9.63
C VAL A 44 -1.19 -4.24 -8.22
N THR A 45 -0.03 -3.59 -8.06
CA THR A 45 0.43 -3.02 -6.79
C THR A 45 0.50 -1.50 -6.88
N ILE A 46 -0.16 -0.81 -5.95
CA ILE A 46 -0.13 0.65 -5.81
C ILE A 46 0.56 1.01 -4.49
N ARG A 47 1.51 1.95 -4.54
CA ARG A 47 2.15 2.47 -3.32
C ARG A 47 1.21 3.51 -2.69
N LEU A 48 0.77 3.22 -1.47
CA LEU A 48 -0.12 4.10 -0.70
C LEU A 48 0.66 5.25 -0.06
N SER A 49 1.75 4.92 0.62
CA SER A 49 2.56 5.90 1.33
C SER A 49 4.03 5.50 1.41
N GLU A 50 4.87 6.50 1.69
CA GLU A 50 6.27 6.39 2.06
C GLU A 50 6.51 7.37 3.21
N ASN A 51 6.84 6.86 4.39
CA ASN A 51 7.05 7.65 5.59
C ASN A 51 8.34 7.20 6.27
N THR A 52 8.97 8.06 7.07
CA THR A 52 10.03 7.63 8.00
C THR A 52 9.41 7.16 9.29
N GLU A 53 9.74 5.94 9.74
CA GLU A 53 9.28 5.35 11.00
C GLU A 53 10.48 4.91 11.84
N MET A 54 10.39 5.11 13.16
CA MET A 54 11.37 4.59 14.10
C MET A 54 11.03 3.13 14.43
N VAL A 55 11.81 2.20 13.91
CA VAL A 55 11.61 0.77 14.11
C VAL A 55 12.45 0.30 15.30
N PRO A 56 11.86 -0.31 16.34
CA PRO A 56 12.62 -0.92 17.42
C PRO A 56 13.50 -2.05 16.85
N LYS A 57 14.81 -1.99 17.09
CA LYS A 57 15.68 -3.15 16.89
C LYS A 57 15.55 -4.07 18.11
N GLY A 58 15.45 -5.37 17.87
CA GLY A 58 15.34 -6.37 18.94
C GLY A 58 16.46 -6.26 20.00
N ASP A 59 16.08 -6.67 21.21
CA ASP A 59 16.76 -6.69 22.51
C ASP A 59 17.57 -5.46 22.94
N ARG A 60 16.98 -4.77 23.93
CA ARG A 60 17.43 -3.83 25.00
C ARG A 60 18.64 -2.89 24.82
N ALA A 61 19.54 -3.09 23.87
CA ALA A 61 20.77 -2.33 23.69
C ALA A 61 20.79 -1.46 22.42
N ASN A 62 19.87 -1.67 21.48
CA ASN A 62 19.85 -0.93 20.22
C ASN A 62 18.79 0.17 20.22
N LEU A 63 19.21 1.41 20.03
CA LEU A 63 18.32 2.55 19.82
C LEU A 63 17.40 2.29 18.62
N PRO A 64 16.15 2.80 18.63
CA PRO A 64 15.26 2.72 17.48
C PRO A 64 15.97 3.23 16.22
N GLN A 65 15.85 2.50 15.10
CA GLN A 65 16.44 2.92 13.83
C GLN A 65 15.37 3.58 12.96
N ALA A 66 15.69 4.76 12.40
CA ALA A 66 14.86 5.38 11.39
C ALA A 66 14.90 4.54 10.08
N MET A 67 13.73 4.11 9.61
CA MET A 67 13.57 3.34 8.38
C MET A 67 12.49 3.99 7.49
N LEU A 68 12.62 3.85 6.17
CA LEU A 68 11.53 4.16 5.24
C LEU A 68 10.50 3.04 5.31
N ALA A 69 9.25 3.41 5.59
CA ALA A 69 8.09 2.54 5.67
C ALA A 69 7.19 2.76 4.46
N ASP A 70 7.23 1.80 3.54
CA ASP A 70 6.42 1.81 2.32
C ASP A 70 5.15 1.01 2.53
N THR A 71 3.99 1.64 2.40
CA THR A 71 2.70 0.94 2.45
C THR A 71 2.20 0.71 1.03
N PHE A 72 1.74 -0.51 0.73
CA PHE A 72 1.25 -0.91 -0.59
C PHE A 72 -0.17 -1.48 -0.50
N PHE A 73 -0.93 -1.31 -1.56
CA PHE A 73 -2.19 -1.99 -1.83
C PHE A 73 -2.01 -2.89 -3.06
N GLU A 74 -2.26 -4.18 -2.90
CA GLU A 74 -2.11 -5.18 -3.95
C GLU A 74 -3.50 -5.75 -4.28
N MET A 75 -3.83 -5.75 -5.57
CA MET A 75 -5.09 -6.23 -6.12
C MET A 75 -4.79 -7.41 -7.05
N ASN A 76 -5.40 -8.56 -6.79
CA ASN A 76 -5.34 -9.70 -7.69
C ASN A 76 -6.64 -9.74 -8.51
N TYR A 77 -6.56 -9.43 -9.80
CA TYR A 77 -7.70 -9.40 -10.71
C TYR A 77 -8.23 -10.80 -11.06
N ALA A 78 -7.39 -11.84 -10.97
CA ALA A 78 -7.82 -13.22 -11.20
C ALA A 78 -8.66 -13.77 -10.04
N THR A 79 -8.28 -13.49 -8.79
CA THR A 79 -9.00 -14.02 -7.60
C THR A 79 -9.98 -13.02 -7.01
N GLY A 80 -9.70 -11.72 -7.15
CA GLY A 80 -10.42 -10.66 -6.44
C GLY A 80 -9.91 -10.33 -5.07
N GLU A 81 -8.90 -11.04 -4.61
CA GLU A 81 -8.31 -10.78 -3.32
C GLU A 81 -7.48 -9.51 -3.38
N TRP A 82 -7.45 -8.82 -2.25
CA TRP A 82 -6.55 -7.70 -2.06
C TRP A 82 -5.89 -7.80 -0.70
N ARG A 83 -4.73 -7.18 -0.59
CA ARG A 83 -4.06 -7.02 0.69
C ARG A 83 -3.37 -5.68 0.78
N ARG A 84 -3.17 -5.24 2.02
CA ARG A 84 -2.34 -4.10 2.37
C ARG A 84 -1.16 -4.59 3.17
N TYR A 85 0.05 -4.21 2.78
CA TYR A 85 1.27 -4.58 3.50
C TYR A 85 2.25 -3.42 3.54
N LYS A 86 3.19 -3.50 4.49
CA LYS A 86 4.25 -2.52 4.68
C LYS A 86 5.61 -3.17 4.43
N LYS A 87 6.54 -2.47 3.77
CA LYS A 87 7.94 -2.86 3.61
C LYS A 87 8.83 -1.80 4.24
N TYR A 88 9.80 -2.24 5.04
CA TYR A 88 10.78 -1.34 5.64
C TYR A 88 12.10 -1.39 4.86
N LYS A 89 12.69 -0.22 4.64
CA LYS A 89 14.01 -0.07 4.00
C LYS A 89 14.91 0.80 4.90
N PRO A 90 16.19 0.48 5.06
CA PRO A 90 17.12 1.36 5.74
C PRO A 90 17.18 2.72 5.03
N ILE A 91 17.19 3.82 5.79
CA ILE A 91 17.60 5.11 5.25
C ILE A 91 19.11 5.03 5.09
N GLN A 92 19.62 5.00 3.85
CA GLN A 92 21.05 5.15 3.62
C GLN A 92 21.42 6.58 4.05
N ALA A 93 22.27 6.68 5.08
CA ALA A 93 22.96 7.93 5.34
C ALA A 93 23.97 8.12 4.20
N LEU A 94 23.87 9.25 3.50
CA LEU A 94 24.91 9.72 2.57
C LEU A 94 26.19 10.02 3.33
#